data_AF-A0A090K9S1-F1
#
_entry.id   AF-A0A090K9S1-F1
#
_cell.length_a   1.000
_cell.length_b   1.000
_cell.length_c   1.000
_cell.angle_alpha   90.00
_cell.angle_beta   90.00
_cell.angle_gamma   90.00
#
_symmetry.space_group_name_H-M   'P 1'
#
loop_
_entity.id
_entity.type
_entity.pdbx_description
1 polymer ?
#
loop_
_entity_poly.entity_id
_entity_poly.type
_entity_poly.pdbx_seq_one_letter_code
_entity_poly.pdbx_strand_id
1 'polypeptide(L)'
;MLNLRVLFLVFAFMGFSVEALEKGNQLNQEQYIPPVMPEYPESYNDVMKTLAPYYQEERPLDYFFELYVISTLNKLPKQTEVALKEFNDKHPSFFESTNGDWKSYVKKQLHLSNTIEVAIWDLWVSNTINAESNGWEYHPWHYAQNFLDNYTAEGSKVDIWEGNSLELAKQRILEYRANGN
;
A
#
# COMPACT_ATOMS: atom_id res chain seq x y z
N MET A 1 46.88 22.21 -24.29
CA MET A 1 46.84 20.82 -23.80
C MET A 1 45.43 20.52 -23.32
N LEU A 2 44.94 19.33 -23.65
CA LEU A 2 43.55 18.85 -23.55
C LEU A 2 43.23 18.23 -22.18
N ASN A 3 41.98 18.36 -21.73
CA ASN A 3 41.10 17.41 -20.98
C ASN A 3 40.12 18.23 -20.14
N LEU A 4 38.84 18.43 -20.49
CA LEU A 4 37.73 17.52 -20.79
C LEU A 4 37.37 16.57 -19.63
N ARG A 5 36.33 16.96 -18.86
CA ARG A 5 35.14 16.16 -18.59
C ARG A 5 34.10 17.00 -17.84
N VAL A 6 33.12 17.46 -18.62
CA VAL A 6 31.80 17.89 -18.17
C VAL A 6 30.96 16.62 -18.05
N LEU A 7 30.17 16.48 -16.99
CA LEU A 7 29.01 15.59 -17.01
C LEU A 7 27.80 16.33 -16.44
N PHE A 8 26.92 16.73 -17.37
CA PHE A 8 25.53 17.07 -17.11
C PHE A 8 24.80 15.80 -16.67
N LEU A 9 24.08 15.86 -15.55
CA LEU A 9 23.08 14.86 -15.20
C LEU A 9 21.70 15.48 -15.44
N VAL A 10 21.11 15.04 -16.55
CA VAL A 10 19.76 15.36 -16.99
C VAL A 10 18.79 14.63 -16.08
N PHE A 11 17.91 15.37 -15.41
CA PHE A 11 16.74 14.81 -14.73
C PHE A 11 15.81 14.19 -15.77
N ALA A 12 15.79 12.86 -15.83
CA ALA A 12 14.78 12.13 -16.59
C ALA A 12 13.53 11.97 -15.71
N PHE A 13 12.44 12.61 -16.15
CA PHE A 13 11.08 12.33 -15.74
C PHE A 13 10.78 10.83 -15.92
N MET A 14 10.42 10.12 -14.86
CA MET A 14 9.66 8.88 -14.97
C MET A 14 8.25 9.16 -14.47
N GLY A 15 7.40 9.62 -15.39
CA GLY A 15 5.97 9.36 -15.29
C GLY A 15 5.76 7.91 -15.64
N PHE A 16 5.12 7.13 -14.75
CA PHE A 16 4.68 5.79 -15.09
C PHE A 16 3.49 5.91 -16.05
N SER A 17 3.79 5.95 -17.34
CA SER A 17 2.90 5.47 -18.38
C SER A 17 3.50 4.16 -18.87
N VAL A 18 2.74 3.08 -18.80
CA VAL A 18 3.06 1.86 -19.55
C VAL A 18 2.87 2.21 -21.02
N GLU A 19 3.94 2.71 -21.65
CA GLU A 19 4.04 2.73 -23.09
C GLU A 19 4.07 1.28 -23.57
N ALA A 20 3.09 0.94 -24.42
CA ALA A 20 3.09 -0.27 -25.21
C ALA A 20 4.41 -0.34 -25.99
N LEU A 21 5.35 -1.12 -25.47
CA LEU A 21 6.59 -1.47 -26.17
C LEU A 21 6.21 -2.34 -27.37
N GLU A 22 6.28 -1.72 -28.55
CA GLU A 22 6.25 -2.40 -29.83
C GLU A 22 7.24 -3.58 -29.83
N LYS A 23 6.74 -4.69 -30.37
CA LYS A 23 7.42 -5.94 -30.71
C LYS A 23 8.93 -5.78 -30.95
N GLY A 24 9.73 -6.37 -30.06
CA GLY A 24 11.14 -6.61 -30.39
C GLY A 24 12.10 -6.79 -29.23
N ASN A 25 11.74 -7.52 -28.17
CA ASN A 25 12.74 -8.23 -27.35
C ASN A 25 12.04 -9.18 -26.37
N GLN A 26 11.96 -10.47 -26.75
CA GLN A 26 11.73 -11.54 -25.80
C GLN A 26 13.01 -11.73 -24.99
N LEU A 27 13.15 -10.96 -23.91
CA LEU A 27 14.10 -11.24 -22.84
C LEU A 27 13.29 -11.70 -21.64
N ASN A 28 13.54 -12.95 -21.23
CA ASN A 28 12.93 -13.67 -20.13
C ASN A 28 12.57 -12.74 -18.95
N GLN A 29 11.30 -12.40 -18.80
CA GLN A 29 10.78 -11.95 -17.53
C GLN A 29 10.69 -13.20 -16.66
N GLU A 30 11.58 -13.33 -15.67
CA GLU A 30 11.43 -14.34 -14.63
C GLU A 30 10.00 -14.24 -14.09
N GLN A 31 9.26 -15.35 -14.13
CA GLN A 31 7.87 -15.37 -13.67
C GLN A 31 7.86 -14.95 -12.19
N TYR A 32 7.26 -13.80 -11.91
CA TYR A 32 7.10 -13.31 -10.54
C TYR A 32 6.27 -14.31 -9.72
N ILE A 33 6.81 -14.75 -8.58
CA ILE A 33 6.11 -15.64 -7.65
C ILE A 33 5.67 -14.79 -6.45
N PRO A 34 4.36 -14.55 -6.27
CA PRO A 34 3.88 -13.78 -5.13
C PRO A 34 4.19 -14.51 -3.81
N PRO A 35 4.48 -13.78 -2.72
CA PRO A 35 4.72 -14.40 -1.42
C PRO A 35 3.43 -15.03 -0.88
N VAL A 36 3.59 -16.07 -0.07
CA VAL A 36 2.49 -16.62 0.73
C VAL A 36 2.26 -15.70 1.92
N MET A 37 1.08 -15.11 1.99
CA MET A 37 0.73 -14.21 3.09
C MET A 37 0.23 -14.99 4.31
N PRO A 38 0.52 -14.51 5.54
CA PRO A 38 -0.07 -15.09 6.74
C PRO A 38 -1.59 -14.90 6.74
N GLU A 39 -2.27 -15.76 7.49
CA GLU A 39 -3.69 -15.57 7.79
C GLU A 39 -3.90 -14.27 8.58
N TYR A 40 -5.03 -13.61 8.34
CA TYR A 40 -5.43 -12.45 9.13
C TYR A 40 -5.61 -12.84 10.60
N PRO A 41 -5.18 -11.99 11.54
CA PRO A 41 -5.33 -12.30 12.96
C PRO A 41 -6.81 -12.24 13.33
N GLU A 42 -7.32 -13.32 13.92
CA GLU A 42 -8.74 -13.44 14.30
C GLU A 42 -8.97 -13.27 15.81
N SER A 43 -7.90 -13.25 16.60
CA SER A 43 -7.93 -13.09 18.06
C SER A 43 -6.87 -12.10 18.55
N TYR A 44 -7.02 -11.63 19.80
CA TYR A 44 -5.98 -10.83 20.45
C TYR A 44 -4.59 -11.49 20.41
N ASN A 45 -4.51 -12.80 20.65
CA ASN A 45 -3.22 -13.51 20.63
C ASN A 45 -2.62 -13.53 19.23
N ASP A 46 -3.45 -13.66 18.19
CA ASP A 46 -2.97 -13.59 16.81
C ASP A 46 -2.47 -12.19 16.47
N VAL A 47 -3.18 -11.14 16.90
CA VAL A 47 -2.72 -9.75 16.74
C VAL A 47 -1.34 -9.58 17.39
N MET A 48 -1.15 -10.05 18.62
CA MET A 48 0.15 -9.96 19.29
C MET A 48 1.23 -10.75 18.54
N LYS A 49 0.89 -11.91 17.98
CA LYS A 49 1.81 -12.76 17.21
C LYS A 49 2.21 -12.10 15.89
N THR A 50 1.28 -11.52 15.14
CA THR A 50 1.55 -10.86 13.86
C THR A 50 2.19 -9.48 14.03
N LEU A 51 1.93 -8.80 15.16
CA LEU A 51 2.55 -7.53 15.53
C LEU A 51 3.97 -7.69 16.09
N ALA A 52 4.32 -8.83 16.69
CA ALA A 52 5.61 -9.04 17.35
C ALA A 52 6.85 -8.75 16.47
N PRO A 53 6.92 -9.17 15.20
CA PRO A 53 8.06 -8.83 14.33
C PRO A 53 8.24 -7.32 14.15
N TYR A 54 7.14 -6.58 13.99
CA TYR A 54 7.18 -5.12 13.85
C TYR A 54 7.69 -4.42 15.12
N TYR A 55 7.39 -4.96 16.31
CA TYR A 55 8.00 -4.45 17.54
C TYR A 55 9.50 -4.72 17.61
N GLN A 56 9.96 -5.89 17.14
CA GLN A 56 11.39 -6.23 17.11
C GLN A 56 12.17 -5.30 16.17
N GLU A 57 11.52 -4.82 15.11
CA GLU A 57 12.06 -3.84 14.18
C GLU A 57 11.79 -2.38 14.57
N GLU A 58 11.19 -2.13 15.75
CA GLU A 58 10.81 -0.79 16.22
C GLU A 58 9.84 -0.04 15.28
N ARG A 59 9.03 -0.78 14.52
CA ARG A 59 8.07 -0.28 13.52
C ARG A 59 6.62 -0.73 13.79
N PRO A 60 6.09 -0.70 15.03
CA PRO A 60 4.74 -1.20 15.31
C PRO A 60 3.63 -0.42 14.58
N LEU A 61 3.88 0.85 14.21
CA LEU A 61 2.90 1.66 13.46
C LEU A 61 2.68 1.12 12.03
N ASP A 62 3.71 0.53 11.43
CA ASP A 62 3.65 0.01 10.06
C ASP A 62 2.66 -1.14 9.94
N TYR A 63 2.63 -2.02 10.95
CA TYR A 63 1.62 -3.07 11.06
C TYR A 63 0.19 -2.52 11.01
N PHE A 64 -0.09 -1.49 11.82
CA PHE A 64 -1.42 -0.88 11.84
C PHE A 64 -1.71 -0.11 10.56
N PHE A 65 -0.69 0.44 9.89
CA PHE A 65 -0.86 1.07 8.60
C PHE A 65 -1.19 0.07 7.51
N GLU A 66 -0.55 -1.08 7.47
CA GLU A 66 -0.91 -2.16 6.55
C GLU A 66 -2.36 -2.59 6.76
N LEU A 67 -2.80 -2.81 8.01
CA LEU A 67 -4.20 -3.14 8.29
C LEU A 67 -5.16 -2.01 7.90
N TYR A 68 -4.74 -0.74 8.04
CA TYR A 68 -5.51 0.42 7.58
C TYR A 68 -5.69 0.42 6.06
N VAL A 69 -4.63 0.10 5.31
CA VAL A 69 -4.67 -0.04 3.84
C VAL A 69 -5.67 -1.14 3.45
N ILE A 70 -5.59 -2.31 4.07
CA ILE A 70 -6.48 -3.45 3.78
C ILE A 70 -7.94 -3.12 4.16
N SER A 71 -8.12 -2.40 5.28
CA SER A 71 -9.45 -1.95 5.73
C SER A 71 -10.06 -0.92 4.78
N THR A 72 -9.26 0.00 4.24
CA THR A 72 -9.68 0.96 3.22
C THR A 72 -10.24 0.27 1.98
N LEU A 73 -9.69 -0.91 1.64
CA LEU A 73 -10.18 -1.73 0.53
C LEU A 73 -11.45 -2.54 0.85
N ASN A 74 -11.97 -2.47 2.09
CA ASN A 74 -13.01 -3.34 2.62
C ASN A 74 -12.66 -4.84 2.54
N LYS A 75 -11.36 -5.18 2.61
CA LYS A 75 -10.85 -6.56 2.53
C LYS A 75 -10.33 -7.09 3.86
N LEU A 76 -10.37 -6.28 4.92
CA LEU A 76 -9.98 -6.70 6.26
C LEU A 76 -11.13 -7.52 6.88
N PRO A 77 -10.90 -8.77 7.34
CA PRO A 77 -11.94 -9.57 7.96
C PRO A 77 -12.54 -8.91 9.19
N LYS A 78 -13.84 -9.15 9.43
CA LYS A 78 -14.52 -8.55 10.57
C LYS A 78 -13.95 -9.04 11.91
N GLN A 79 -13.54 -10.30 11.96
CA GLN A 79 -12.88 -10.93 13.09
C GLN A 79 -11.58 -10.19 13.46
N THR A 80 -10.82 -9.73 12.48
CA THR A 80 -9.63 -8.91 12.72
C THR A 80 -9.98 -7.56 13.32
N GLU A 81 -11.06 -6.90 12.89
CA GLU A 81 -11.51 -5.67 13.54
C GLU A 81 -11.91 -5.91 15.01
N VAL A 82 -12.54 -7.06 15.31
CA VAL A 82 -12.88 -7.44 16.70
C VAL A 82 -11.61 -7.69 17.52
N ALA A 83 -10.62 -8.40 16.96
CA ALA A 83 -9.35 -8.65 17.61
C ALA A 83 -8.55 -7.37 17.89
N LEU A 84 -8.56 -6.41 16.95
CA LEU A 84 -7.96 -5.08 17.15
C LEU A 84 -8.66 -4.28 18.24
N LYS A 85 -9.99 -4.40 18.35
CA LYS A 85 -10.73 -3.80 19.45
C LYS A 85 -10.32 -4.42 20.79
N GLU A 86 -10.20 -5.74 20.87
CA GLU A 86 -9.74 -6.42 22.09
C GLU A 86 -8.30 -6.02 22.46
N PHE A 87 -7.42 -5.86 21.46
CA PHE A 87 -6.08 -5.30 21.65
C PHE A 87 -6.13 -3.92 22.27
N ASN A 88 -6.95 -3.01 21.73
CA ASN A 88 -7.12 -1.67 22.30
C ASN A 88 -7.66 -1.71 23.73
N ASP A 89 -8.65 -2.56 24.02
CA ASP A 89 -9.24 -2.68 25.36
C ASP A 89 -8.17 -3.12 26.40
N LYS A 90 -7.19 -3.95 26.00
CA LYS A 90 -6.07 -4.39 26.85
C LYS A 90 -4.89 -3.42 26.88
N HIS A 91 -4.71 -2.62 25.84
CA HIS A 91 -3.62 -1.66 25.67
C HIS A 91 -4.15 -0.25 25.33
N PRO A 92 -5.00 0.35 26.19
CA PRO A 92 -5.72 1.59 25.85
C PRO A 92 -4.80 2.79 25.58
N SER A 93 -3.59 2.78 26.14
CA SER A 93 -2.58 3.82 25.91
C SER A 93 -2.11 3.87 24.45
N PHE A 94 -2.20 2.77 23.71
CA PHE A 94 -1.67 2.70 22.35
C PHE A 94 -2.46 3.61 21.38
N PHE A 95 -3.79 3.66 21.51
CA PHE A 95 -4.68 4.49 20.69
C PHE A 95 -5.38 5.61 21.48
N GLU A 96 -4.83 5.99 22.63
CA GLU A 96 -5.46 6.95 23.55
C GLU A 96 -5.76 8.29 22.87
N SER A 97 -4.85 8.78 22.02
CA SER A 97 -4.96 10.09 21.38
C SER A 97 -6.11 10.23 20.38
N THR A 98 -6.81 9.13 20.09
CA THR A 98 -7.99 9.01 19.24
C THR A 98 -9.11 8.20 19.92
N ASN A 99 -9.12 8.13 21.26
CA ASN A 99 -10.13 7.44 22.06
C ASN A 99 -10.34 5.96 21.63
N GLY A 100 -9.26 5.26 21.27
CA GLY A 100 -9.33 3.85 20.87
C GLY A 100 -9.66 3.60 19.39
N ASP A 101 -9.92 4.64 18.59
CA ASP A 101 -10.07 4.49 17.14
C ASP A 101 -8.69 4.34 16.48
N TRP A 102 -8.32 3.10 16.19
CA TRP A 102 -7.05 2.75 15.57
C TRP A 102 -6.90 3.30 14.14
N LYS A 103 -7.98 3.43 13.36
CA LYS A 103 -7.91 3.98 12.00
C LYS A 103 -7.59 5.47 12.07
N SER A 104 -8.31 6.20 12.94
CA SER A 104 -8.00 7.60 13.21
C SER A 104 -6.60 7.79 13.79
N TYR A 105 -6.13 6.86 14.63
CA TYR A 105 -4.77 6.90 15.16
C TYR A 105 -3.73 6.82 14.05
N VAL A 106 -3.83 5.83 13.16
CA VAL A 106 -2.92 5.66 12.03
C VAL A 106 -2.89 6.92 11.15
N LYS A 107 -4.06 7.43 10.76
CA LYS A 107 -4.17 8.67 9.96
C LYS A 107 -3.45 9.85 10.62
N LYS A 108 -3.63 9.99 11.94
CA LYS A 108 -3.02 11.07 12.72
C LYS A 108 -1.51 10.92 12.87
N GLN A 109 -1.02 9.73 13.23
CA GLN A 109 0.40 9.49 13.50
C GLN A 109 1.25 9.58 12.23
N LEU A 110 0.72 9.12 11.10
CA LEU A 110 1.42 9.18 9.81
C LEU A 110 1.15 10.47 9.03
N HIS A 111 0.36 11.40 9.60
CA HIS A 111 -0.05 12.63 8.93
C HIS A 111 -0.62 12.37 7.52
N LEU A 112 -1.43 11.31 7.38
CA LEU A 112 -1.95 10.90 6.09
C LEU A 112 -2.81 12.02 5.50
N SER A 113 -2.68 12.25 4.19
CA SER A 113 -3.46 13.29 3.53
C SER A 113 -4.94 12.89 3.44
N ASN A 114 -5.79 13.86 3.08
CA ASN A 114 -7.21 13.61 2.83
C ASN A 114 -7.47 12.76 1.57
N THR A 115 -6.46 12.54 0.71
CA THR A 115 -6.55 11.76 -0.52
C THR A 115 -5.89 10.39 -0.44
N ILE A 116 -5.31 10.02 0.72
CA ILE A 116 -4.60 8.75 0.88
C ILE A 116 -5.45 7.53 0.52
N GLU A 117 -6.75 7.56 0.86
CA GLU A 117 -7.67 6.46 0.56
C GLU A 117 -7.90 6.33 -0.95
N VAL A 118 -7.82 7.43 -1.70
CA VAL A 118 -7.85 7.41 -3.17
C VAL A 118 -6.56 6.81 -3.72
N ALA A 119 -5.40 7.17 -3.18
CA ALA A 119 -4.11 6.58 -3.58
C ALA A 119 -4.07 5.07 -3.35
N ILE A 120 -4.55 4.62 -2.19
CA ILE A 120 -4.69 3.19 -1.85
C ILE A 120 -5.58 2.50 -2.91
N TRP A 121 -6.78 3.00 -3.15
CA TRP A 121 -7.68 2.36 -4.11
C TRP A 121 -7.14 2.38 -5.55
N ASP A 122 -6.55 3.49 -6.00
CA ASP A 122 -6.07 3.64 -7.37
C ASP A 122 -4.89 2.69 -7.69
N LEU A 123 -3.94 2.59 -6.75
CA LEU A 123 -2.84 1.65 -6.87
C LEU A 123 -3.31 0.21 -6.74
N TRP A 124 -4.27 -0.10 -5.86
CA TRP A 124 -4.86 -1.44 -5.76
C TRP A 124 -5.46 -1.88 -7.10
N VAL A 125 -6.28 -1.03 -7.73
CA VAL A 125 -6.91 -1.32 -9.02
C VAL A 125 -5.87 -1.62 -10.09
N SER A 126 -4.90 -0.71 -10.27
CA SER A 126 -3.86 -0.86 -11.29
C SER A 126 -3.03 -2.13 -11.09
N ASN A 127 -2.67 -2.41 -9.84
CA ASN A 127 -1.88 -3.57 -9.46
C ASN A 127 -2.65 -4.89 -9.60
N THR A 128 -3.94 -4.90 -9.26
CA THR A 128 -4.78 -6.10 -9.38
C THR A 128 -4.96 -6.48 -10.84
N ILE A 129 -5.28 -5.52 -11.71
CA ILE A 129 -5.36 -5.74 -13.16
C ILE A 129 -4.04 -6.31 -13.70
N ASN A 130 -2.90 -5.77 -13.24
CA ASN A 130 -1.60 -6.28 -13.65
C ASN A 130 -1.37 -7.72 -13.16
N ALA A 131 -1.66 -8.03 -11.90
CA ALA A 131 -1.51 -9.37 -11.34
C ALA A 131 -2.36 -10.41 -12.10
N GLU A 132 -3.63 -10.10 -12.34
CA GLU A 132 -4.56 -10.95 -13.09
C GLU A 132 -4.08 -11.18 -14.52
N SER A 133 -3.56 -10.14 -15.19
CA SER A 133 -2.98 -10.27 -16.54
C SER A 133 -1.75 -11.18 -16.59
N ASN A 134 -1.07 -11.35 -15.45
CA ASN A 134 0.07 -12.24 -15.27
C ASN A 134 -0.32 -13.58 -14.63
N GLY A 135 -1.61 -13.87 -14.49
CA GLY A 135 -2.13 -15.18 -14.05
C GLY A 135 -2.06 -15.43 -12.54
N TRP A 136 -2.00 -14.39 -11.71
CA TRP A 136 -2.02 -14.54 -10.25
C TRP A 136 -2.94 -13.52 -9.57
N GLU A 137 -3.40 -13.83 -8.36
CA GLU A 137 -4.26 -12.96 -7.56
C GLU A 137 -3.42 -12.12 -6.60
N TYR A 138 -3.65 -10.80 -6.57
CA TYR A 138 -2.94 -9.92 -5.67
C TYR A 138 -3.52 -10.01 -4.26
N HIS A 139 -2.81 -10.67 -3.34
CA HIS A 139 -3.26 -10.73 -1.95
C HIS A 139 -3.29 -9.33 -1.30
N PRO A 140 -4.38 -8.90 -0.62
CA PRO A 140 -4.50 -7.55 -0.07
C PRO A 140 -3.43 -7.17 0.95
N TRP A 141 -2.98 -8.13 1.76
CA TRP A 141 -1.87 -7.90 2.68
C TRP A 141 -0.53 -7.69 1.96
N HIS A 142 -0.26 -8.46 0.90
CA HIS A 142 0.95 -8.24 0.10
C HIS A 142 0.92 -6.85 -0.54
N TYR A 143 -0.25 -6.44 -1.03
CA TYR A 143 -0.45 -5.09 -1.55
C TYR A 143 -0.18 -4.02 -0.49
N ALA A 144 -0.65 -4.23 0.75
CA ALA A 144 -0.45 -3.28 1.84
C ALA A 144 1.04 -3.10 2.21
N GLN A 145 1.82 -4.19 2.20
CA GLN A 145 3.28 -4.14 2.40
C GLN A 145 3.95 -3.34 1.28
N ASN A 146 3.63 -3.63 0.02
CA ASN A 146 4.18 -2.86 -1.10
C ASN A 146 3.73 -1.39 -1.07
N PHE A 147 2.51 -1.11 -0.63
CA PHE A 147 2.03 0.26 -0.48
C PHE A 147 2.83 1.01 0.60
N LEU A 148 3.07 0.40 1.76
CA LEU A 148 3.89 0.96 2.83
C LEU A 148 5.31 1.25 2.33
N ASP A 149 5.95 0.30 1.63
CA ASP A 149 7.31 0.48 1.09
C ASP A 149 7.35 1.66 0.11
N ASN A 150 6.38 1.77 -0.80
CA ASN A 150 6.31 2.89 -1.74
C ASN A 150 5.94 4.21 -1.07
N TYR A 151 5.09 4.20 -0.04
CA TYR A 151 4.70 5.39 0.72
C TYR A 151 5.87 5.97 1.51
N THR A 152 6.69 5.11 2.10
CA THR A 152 7.83 5.51 2.94
C THR A 152 9.13 5.76 2.17
N ALA A 153 9.17 5.40 0.88
CA ALA A 153 10.32 5.66 0.02
C ALA A 153 10.67 7.16 -0.07
N GLU A 154 11.96 7.46 -0.15
CA GLU A 154 12.44 8.84 -0.32
C GLU A 154 11.87 9.45 -1.61
N GLY A 155 11.27 10.63 -1.50
CA GLY A 155 10.64 11.31 -2.64
C GLY A 155 9.35 10.64 -3.14
N SER A 156 8.70 9.83 -2.30
CA SER A 156 7.44 9.17 -2.63
C SER A 156 6.41 10.14 -3.22
N LYS A 157 5.75 9.66 -4.29
CA LYS A 157 4.67 10.38 -4.99
C LYS A 157 3.33 9.64 -4.91
N VAL A 158 3.21 8.61 -4.08
CA VAL A 158 2.02 7.73 -4.07
C VAL A 158 0.71 8.48 -3.81
N ASP A 159 0.77 9.56 -3.04
CA ASP A 159 -0.38 10.40 -2.70
C ASP A 159 -0.12 11.87 -3.06
N ILE A 160 0.61 12.09 -4.16
CA ILE A 160 0.86 13.40 -4.75
C ILE A 160 0.17 13.47 -6.10
N TRP A 161 -0.73 14.43 -6.24
CA TRP A 161 -1.62 14.54 -7.40
C TRP A 161 -1.22 15.74 -8.27
N GLU A 162 -0.65 15.46 -9.44
CA GLU A 162 -0.30 16.48 -10.45
C GLU A 162 -1.44 16.62 -11.48
N GLY A 163 -1.80 17.85 -11.85
CA GLY A 163 -2.83 18.12 -12.86
C GLY A 163 -4.19 17.52 -12.52
N ASN A 164 -4.76 16.72 -13.41
CA ASN A 164 -6.06 16.05 -13.25
C ASN A 164 -5.95 14.60 -12.75
N SER A 165 -4.78 14.16 -12.28
CA SER A 165 -4.54 12.76 -11.87
C SER A 165 -5.48 12.25 -10.78
N LEU A 166 -5.85 13.09 -9.80
CA LEU A 166 -6.79 12.73 -8.74
C LEU A 166 -8.18 12.37 -9.28
N GLU A 167 -8.68 13.13 -10.25
CA GLU A 167 -10.01 12.89 -10.83
C GLU A 167 -10.00 11.65 -11.72
N LEU A 168 -8.90 11.42 -12.45
CA LEU A 168 -8.71 10.19 -13.22
C LEU A 168 -8.63 8.95 -12.32
N ALA A 169 -7.97 9.05 -11.16
CA ALA A 169 -7.91 7.98 -10.17
C ALA A 169 -9.31 7.65 -9.63
N LYS A 170 -10.07 8.67 -9.21
CA LYS A 170 -11.47 8.49 -8.77
C LYS A 170 -12.32 7.81 -9.85
N GLN A 171 -12.17 8.20 -11.11
CA GLN A 171 -12.89 7.58 -12.22
C GLN A 171 -12.52 6.09 -12.37
N ARG A 172 -11.22 5.75 -12.39
CA ARG A 172 -10.78 4.34 -12.44
C ARG A 172 -11.35 3.50 -11.31
N ILE A 173 -11.37 4.04 -10.09
CA ILE A 173 -11.93 3.35 -8.92
C ILE A 173 -13.43 3.10 -9.09
N LEU A 174 -14.16 4.09 -9.58
CA LEU A 174 -15.60 3.95 -9.83
C LEU A 174 -15.89 2.89 -10.90
N GLU A 175 -15.14 2.92 -12.01
CA GLU A 175 -15.26 1.94 -13.10
C GLU A 175 -14.94 0.52 -12.60
N TYR A 176 -13.87 0.35 -11.83
CA TYR A 176 -13.49 -0.93 -11.25
C TYR A 176 -14.58 -1.52 -10.36
N ARG A 177 -15.15 -0.70 -9.45
CA ARG A 177 -16.23 -1.12 -8.54
C ARG A 177 -17.53 -1.41 -9.28
N ALA A 178 -17.86 -0.65 -10.33
CA ALA A 178 -19.05 -0.87 -11.14
C ALA A 178 -19.02 -2.23 -11.87
N ASN A 179 -17.82 -2.76 -12.15
CA ASN A 179 -17.62 -4.06 -12.77
C ASN A 179 -17.72 -5.24 -11.78
N GLY A 180 -18.09 -4.99 -10.51
CA GLY A 180 -18.33 -6.03 -9.51
C GLY A 180 -17.11 -6.44 -8.68
N ASN A 181 -16.06 -5.60 -8.65
CA ASN A 181 -14.80 -5.88 -7.95
C ASN A 181 -14.54 -4.98 -6.73
#